data_AF-A0A416DIQ4-F1
#
_entry.id   AF-A0A416DIQ4-F1
#
_cell.length_a   1.000
_cell.length_b   1.000
_cell.length_c   1.000
_cell.angle_alpha   90.00
_cell.angle_beta   90.00
_cell.angle_gamma   90.00
#
_symmetry.space_group_name_H-M   'P 1'
#
loop_
_entity.id
_entity.type
_entity.pdbx_description
1 polymer ?
#
loop_
_entity_poly.entity_id
_entity_poly.type
_entity_poly.pdbx_seq_one_letter_code
_entity_poly.pdbx_strand_id
1 'polypeptide(L)' 'MKMKRKRICAWFITVAMLLTMLPSAFAVSFADTRGHWAEDEINRWSDRGVMQSHDGDFEPNSPITRADMAVIIDRVMDY' A
#
# COMPACT_ATOMS: atom_id res chain seq x y z
N MET A 1 -18.10 23.10 -38.36
CA MET A 1 -18.55 22.30 -37.18
C MET A 1 -17.88 20.92 -37.04
N LYS A 2 -17.53 20.20 -38.13
CA LYS A 2 -16.92 18.84 -38.09
C LYS A 2 -15.55 18.74 -37.38
N MET A 3 -14.68 19.74 -37.50
CA MET A 3 -13.32 19.73 -36.91
C MET A 3 -13.31 19.84 -35.38
N LYS A 4 -14.30 20.53 -34.78
CA LYS A 4 -14.40 20.69 -33.32
C LYS A 4 -14.78 19.38 -32.63
N ARG A 5 -15.66 18.58 -33.24
CA ARG A 5 -16.07 17.25 -32.74
C ARG A 5 -14.92 16.24 -32.72
N LYS A 6 -14.08 16.22 -33.75
CA LYS A 6 -12.89 15.34 -33.81
C LYS A 6 -11.86 15.68 -32.72
N ARG A 7 -11.68 16.97 -32.42
CA ARG A 7 -10.78 17.45 -31.36
C ARG A 7 -11.30 17.12 -29.96
N ILE A 8 -12.62 17.13 -29.77
CA ILE A 8 -13.25 16.69 -28.52
C ILE A 8 -13.05 15.19 -28.31
N CYS A 9 -13.26 14.36 -29.34
CA CYS A 9 -12.98 12.91 -29.24
C CYS A 9 -11.50 12.63 -28.97
N ALA A 10 -10.58 13.36 -29.60
CA ALA A 10 -9.14 13.21 -29.35
C ALA A 10 -8.78 13.57 -27.91
N TRP A 11 -9.31 14.67 -27.37
CA TRP A 11 -9.15 15.04 -25.95
C TRP A 11 -9.72 13.99 -24.99
N PHE A 12 -10.88 13.42 -25.34
CA PHE A 12 -11.51 12.38 -24.54
C PHE A 12 -10.65 11.12 -24.47
N ILE A 13 -10.05 10.71 -25.60
CA ILE A 13 -9.16 9.55 -25.67
C ILE A 13 -7.86 9.80 -24.89
N THR A 14 -7.26 10.99 -25.02
CA THR A 14 -6.03 11.31 -24.28
C THR A 14 -6.26 11.37 -22.78
N VAL A 15 -7.40 11.89 -22.33
CA VAL A 15 -7.77 11.90 -20.90
C VAL A 15 -8.04 10.49 -20.40
N ALA A 16 -8.72 9.65 -21.18
CA ALA A 16 -8.94 8.24 -20.83
C ALA A 16 -7.63 7.45 -20.69
N MET A 17 -6.66 7.66 -21.60
CA MET A 17 -5.34 7.02 -21.52
C MET A 17 -4.51 7.53 -20.33
N LEU A 18 -4.58 8.82 -20.00
CA LEU A 18 -3.92 9.38 -18.81
C LEU A 18 -4.54 8.86 -17.51
N LEU A 19 -5.87 8.66 -17.48
CA LEU A 19 -6.57 8.18 -16.30
C LEU A 19 -6.15 6.75 -15.92
N THR A 20 -5.81 5.90 -16.91
CA THR A 20 -5.35 4.53 -16.66
C THR A 20 -3.92 4.42 -16.14
N MET A 21 -3.11 5.47 -16.25
CA MET A 21 -1.72 5.49 -15.74
C MET A 21 -1.61 6.05 -14.32
N LEU A 22 -2.72 6.37 -13.65
CA LEU A 22 -2.69 6.75 -12.25
C LEU A 22 -2.17 5.57 -11.42
N PRO A 23 -1.03 5.72 -10.71
CA PRO A 23 -0.55 4.67 -9.83
C PRO A 23 -1.60 4.46 -8.74
N SER A 24 -2.14 3.24 -8.65
CA SER A 24 -2.98 2.83 -7.54
C SER A 24 -2.06 2.55 -6.34
N ALA A 25 -2.00 3.49 -5.39
CA ALA A 25 -1.37 3.26 -4.11
C ALA A 25 -2.39 2.57 -3.18
N PHE A 26 -2.12 1.32 -2.83
CA PHE A 26 -2.85 0.61 -1.77
C PHE A 26 -2.06 0.75 -0.48
N ALA A 27 -2.65 1.38 0.52
CA ALA A 27 -2.10 1.38 1.88
C ALA A 27 -2.50 0.07 2.57
N VAL A 28 -1.54 -0.60 3.20
CA VAL A 28 -1.77 -1.75 4.06
C VAL A 28 -2.40 -1.25 5.36
N SER A 29 -3.51 -1.86 5.76
CA SER A 29 -4.17 -1.59 7.03
C SER A 29 -4.74 -2.88 7.62
N PHE A 30 -4.62 -3.06 8.93
CA PHE A 30 -5.12 -4.25 9.62
C PHE A 30 -6.30 -3.90 10.52
N ALA A 31 -7.37 -4.70 10.49
CA ALA A 31 -8.61 -4.38 11.20
C ALA A 31 -8.45 -4.41 12.72
N ASP A 32 -7.58 -5.29 13.21
CA ASP A 32 -7.25 -5.53 14.62
C ASP A 32 -6.29 -4.48 15.23
N THR A 33 -5.70 -3.63 14.39
CA THR A 33 -4.83 -2.53 14.82
C THR A 33 -5.58 -1.21 15.05
N ARG A 34 -6.87 -1.15 14.69
CA ARG A 34 -7.66 0.09 14.77
C ARG A 34 -7.77 0.61 16.21
N GLY A 35 -7.31 1.84 16.45
CA GLY A 35 -7.28 2.47 17.76
C GLY A 35 -6.12 2.00 18.66
N HIS A 36 -5.23 1.15 18.14
CA HIS A 36 -3.99 0.79 18.84
C HIS A 36 -2.99 1.94 18.73
N TRP A 37 -2.22 2.20 19.79
CA TRP A 37 -1.26 3.31 19.82
C TRP A 37 -0.17 3.24 18.73
N ALA A 38 0.08 2.03 18.22
CA ALA A 38 1.07 1.76 17.18
C ALA A 38 0.46 1.57 15.78
N GLU A 39 -0.83 1.83 15.58
CA GLU A 39 -1.53 1.63 14.30
C GLU A 39 -0.80 2.30 13.13
N ASP A 40 -0.43 3.58 13.30
CA ASP A 40 0.23 4.36 12.26
C ASP A 40 1.63 3.81 11.94
N GLU A 41 2.40 3.42 12.95
CA GLU A 41 3.71 2.80 12.77
C GLU A 41 3.60 1.44 12.08
N ILE A 42 2.64 0.61 12.49
CA ILE A 42 2.42 -0.71 11.89
C ILE A 42 2.12 -0.56 10.41
N ASN A 43 1.15 0.28 10.05
CA ASN A 43 0.77 0.51 8.66
C ASN A 43 1.96 1.02 7.84
N ARG A 44 2.72 1.98 8.37
CA ARG A 44 3.89 2.55 7.67
C ARG A 44 5.00 1.52 7.43
N TRP A 45 5.24 0.62 8.37
CA TRP A 45 6.28 -0.40 8.24
C TRP A 45 5.81 -1.59 7.40
N SER A 46 4.52 -1.88 7.40
CA SER A 46 3.91 -2.85 6.51
C SER A 46 3.85 -2.39 5.06
N ASP A 47 3.58 -1.11 4.80
CA ASP A 47 3.68 -0.50 3.46
C ASP A 47 5.10 -0.61 2.87
N ARG A 48 6.11 -0.68 3.74
CA ARG A 48 7.52 -0.88 3.34
C ARG A 48 7.91 -2.35 3.25
N GLY A 49 6.98 -3.27 3.48
CA GLY A 49 7.23 -4.71 3.45
C GLY A 49 8.00 -5.27 4.64
N VAL A 50 8.33 -4.45 5.65
CA VAL A 50 9.12 -4.86 6.82
C VAL A 50 8.28 -5.71 7.77
N MET A 51 7.08 -5.21 8.09
CA MET A 51 6.13 -5.88 8.98
C MET A 51 5.04 -6.57 8.17
N GLN A 52 4.74 -7.83 8.48
CA GLN A 52 3.77 -8.64 7.74
C GLN A 52 2.89 -9.43 8.70
N SER A 53 1.60 -9.52 8.39
CA SER A 53 0.66 -10.44 9.05
C SER A 53 0.90 -11.87 8.57
N HIS A 54 0.76 -12.86 9.45
CA HIS A 54 0.80 -14.27 9.03
C HIS A 54 -0.53 -14.75 8.42
N ASP A 55 -1.68 -14.34 8.97
CA ASP A 55 -3.00 -14.91 8.61
C ASP A 55 -4.10 -13.84 8.41
N GLY A 56 -3.72 -12.61 8.05
CA GLY A 56 -4.63 -11.50 7.74
C GLY A 56 -4.80 -10.47 8.86
N ASP A 57 -4.65 -10.88 10.12
CA ASP A 57 -4.55 -9.98 11.27
C ASP A 57 -3.08 -9.70 11.62
N PHE A 58 -2.81 -8.52 12.19
CA PHE A 58 -1.44 -8.13 12.56
C PHE A 58 -1.01 -8.67 13.93
N GLU A 59 -1.96 -8.78 14.85
CA GLU A 59 -1.81 -9.15 16.25
C GLU A 59 -0.82 -8.25 17.03
N PRO A 60 -1.12 -6.94 17.21
CA PRO A 60 -0.16 -5.97 17.74
C PRO A 60 0.30 -6.23 19.18
N ASN A 61 -0.41 -7.11 19.91
CA ASN A 61 -0.10 -7.48 21.29
C ASN A 61 0.50 -8.89 21.43
N SER A 62 0.64 -9.63 20.32
CA SER A 62 1.26 -10.94 20.33
C SER A 62 2.77 -10.83 20.57
N PRO A 63 3.36 -11.76 21.34
CA PRO A 63 4.81 -11.77 21.55
C PRO A 63 5.52 -12.11 20.25
N ILE A 64 6.59 -11.38 19.96
CA ILE A 64 7.46 -11.66 18.82
C ILE A 64 8.47 -12.78 19.15
N THR A 65 8.72 -13.69 18.21
CA THR A 65 9.78 -14.69 18.37
C THR A 65 11.15 -14.15 17.98
N ARG A 66 12.22 -14.86 18.36
CA ARG A 66 13.59 -14.53 17.92
C ARG A 66 13.76 -14.64 16.40
N ALA A 67 13.03 -15.56 15.76
CA ALA A 67 13.05 -15.74 14.31
C ALA A 67 12.39 -14.54 13.61
N ASP A 68 11.23 -14.11 14.09
CA ASP A 68 10.53 -12.94 13.55
C ASP A 68 11.39 -11.67 13.67
N MET A 69 12.06 -11.48 14.82
CA MET A 69 12.96 -10.35 14.99
C MET A 69 14.12 -10.37 14.00
N ALA A 70 14.72 -11.55 13.74
CA ALA A 70 15.78 -11.69 12.74
C ALA A 70 15.27 -11.32 11.34
N VAL A 71 14.06 -11.78 10.97
CA VAL A 71 13.41 -11.44 9.69
C VAL A 71 13.12 -9.95 9.56
N ILE A 72 12.66 -9.29 10.63
CA ILE A 72 12.44 -7.84 10.64
C ILE A 72 13.76 -7.11 10.40
N ILE A 73 14.84 -7.51 11.08
CA ILE A 73 16.17 -6.90 10.91
C ILE A 73 16.65 -7.07 9.47
N ASP A 74 16.56 -8.28 8.93
CA ASP A 74 16.93 -8.61 7.55
C ASP A 74 16.23 -7.70 6.53
N ARG A 75 14.90 -7.57 6.64
CA ARG A 75 14.08 -6.68 5.78
C ARG A 75 14.41 -5.20 5.94
N VAL A 76 14.78 -4.76 7.14
CA VAL A 76 15.20 -3.37 7.37
C VAL A 76 16.56 -3.10 6.74
N MET A 77 17.45 -4.09 6.73
CA MET A 77 18.80 -3.96 6.20
C MET A 77 18.89 -4.19 4.68
N ASP A 78 17.82 -4.70 4.05
CA ASP A 78 17.73 -4.95 2.61
C ASP A 78 18.89 -5.85 2.11
N TYR A 79 19.26 -6.85 2.93
CA TYR A 79 20.29 -7.84 2.63
C TYR A 79 19.68 -9.02 1.84
#